data_AF-A0A952LSN1-F1
#
_entry.id   AF-A0A952LSN1-F1
#
_cell.length_a   1.000
_cell.length_b   1.000
_cell.length_c   1.000
_cell.angle_alpha   90.00
_cell.angle_beta   90.00
_cell.angle_gamma   90.00
#
_symmetry.space_group_name_H-M   'P 1'
#
loop_
_entity.id
_entity.type
_entity.pdbx_description
1 polymer ?
#
loop_
_entity_poly.entity_id
_entity_poly.type
_entity_poly.pdbx_seq_one_letter_code
_entity_poly.pdbx_strand_id
1 'polypeptide(L)'
;MKLFWFSLFFMINSFSVLGQLNVAYVENWINSCNRDTNFKSMDRLYIVEGVPYGGQALEEVLESFDMTKRLWYIDYLISDSIETTFLKPKSILVIIGKTPKLKKNERAEKLKEIQSKFIDEFSSHYNLIPNPNDPVLIINGELISFEEAQKTIKEINPKNIRYIQYVNHTFFPLHGQNAKNGAVTIWTKQYARKKVQ
;
A
#
# COMPACT_ATOMS: atom_id res chain seq x y z
N MET A 1 -21.22 -41.53 26.59
CA MET A 1 -20.30 -42.23 25.67
C MET A 1 -19.94 -41.27 24.54
N LYS A 2 -18.67 -40.84 24.49
CA LYS A 2 -17.87 -40.22 23.39
C LYS A 2 -18.51 -39.05 22.61
N LEU A 3 -18.13 -37.80 22.87
CA LEU A 3 -17.03 -37.05 22.21
C LEU A 3 -17.10 -37.06 20.66
N PHE A 4 -17.56 -35.95 20.07
CA PHE A 4 -17.24 -35.54 18.70
C PHE A 4 -17.01 -34.02 18.74
N TRP A 5 -15.83 -33.60 19.19
CA TRP A 5 -14.72 -33.13 18.35
C TRP A 5 -15.09 -31.98 17.40
N PHE A 6 -14.83 -30.78 17.92
CA PHE A 6 -14.46 -29.57 17.18
C PHE A 6 -13.67 -29.89 15.90
N SER A 7 -14.16 -29.43 14.75
CA SER A 7 -13.27 -29.05 13.66
C SER A 7 -13.61 -27.62 13.25
N LEU A 8 -13.22 -26.70 14.13
CA LEU A 8 -12.99 -25.31 13.78
C LEU A 8 -11.83 -25.33 12.77
N PHE A 9 -12.18 -25.37 11.49
CA PHE A 9 -11.25 -25.28 10.38
C PHE A 9 -10.77 -23.82 10.31
N PHE A 10 -9.92 -23.45 11.25
CA PHE A 10 -9.08 -22.26 11.17
C PHE A 10 -8.07 -22.53 10.03
N MET A 11 -8.51 -22.29 8.79
CA MET A 11 -7.59 -21.89 7.73
C MET A 11 -7.09 -20.48 8.07
N ILE A 12 -6.26 -20.39 9.11
CA ILE A 12 -5.23 -19.38 9.15
C ILE A 12 -4.35 -19.76 7.96
N ASN A 13 -4.67 -19.23 6.79
CA ASN A 13 -3.67 -19.11 5.74
C ASN A 13 -2.54 -18.34 6.40
N SER A 14 -1.52 -19.09 6.77
CA SER A 14 -0.27 -18.64 7.31
C SER A 14 0.22 -17.50 6.43
N PHE A 15 -0.02 -16.27 6.87
CA PHE A 15 0.70 -15.08 6.45
C PHE A 15 2.12 -15.19 7.05
N SER A 16 2.79 -16.27 6.68
CA SER A 16 4.15 -16.64 7.06
C SER A 16 4.97 -16.71 5.78
N VAL A 17 4.87 -15.66 4.98
CA VAL A 17 5.80 -15.40 3.89
C VAL A 17 6.41 -14.05 4.21
N LEU A 18 7.36 -14.04 5.14
CA LEU A 18 8.53 -13.15 5.06
C LEU A 18 9.38 -13.60 3.85
N GLY A 19 8.73 -13.78 2.71
CA GLY A 19 9.32 -14.29 1.49
C GLY A 19 9.72 -13.12 0.64
N GLN A 20 10.79 -13.38 -0.09
CA GLN A 20 11.29 -12.58 -1.18
C GLN A 20 10.16 -12.07 -2.08
N LEU A 21 10.29 -10.83 -2.56
CA LEU A 21 9.38 -10.30 -3.55
C LEU A 21 9.50 -11.13 -4.83
N ASN A 22 8.38 -11.61 -5.35
CA ASN A 22 8.30 -12.36 -6.60
C ASN A 22 6.97 -12.06 -7.30
N VAL A 23 6.79 -12.55 -8.53
CA VAL A 23 5.57 -12.28 -9.29
C VAL A 23 4.33 -12.80 -8.55
N ALA A 24 4.38 -13.99 -7.96
CA ALA A 24 3.26 -14.57 -7.23
C ALA A 24 2.79 -13.69 -6.05
N TYR A 25 3.73 -13.09 -5.31
CA TYR A 25 3.43 -12.14 -4.24
C TYR A 25 2.73 -10.89 -4.80
N VAL A 26 3.27 -10.31 -5.88
CA VAL A 26 2.70 -9.12 -6.53
C VAL A 26 1.29 -9.41 -7.02
N GLU A 27 1.06 -10.55 -7.66
CA GLU A 27 -0.26 -10.96 -8.13
C GLU A 27 -1.26 -11.15 -6.99
N ASN A 28 -0.84 -11.80 -5.91
CA ASN A 28 -1.68 -11.94 -4.73
C ASN A 28 -2.03 -10.59 -4.10
N TRP A 29 -1.07 -9.66 -4.09
CA TRP A 29 -1.29 -8.30 -3.61
C TRP A 29 -2.33 -7.55 -4.47
N ILE A 30 -2.19 -7.57 -5.79
CA ILE A 30 -3.12 -6.93 -6.73
C ILE A 30 -4.54 -7.49 -6.56
N ASN A 31 -4.68 -8.82 -6.58
CA ASN A 31 -5.98 -9.49 -6.43
C ASN A 31 -6.65 -9.22 -5.07
N SER A 32 -5.88 -8.80 -4.06
CA SER A 32 -6.39 -8.47 -2.73
C SER A 32 -6.75 -7.00 -2.53
N CYS A 33 -6.40 -6.13 -3.49
CA CYS A 33 -6.72 -4.70 -3.42
C CYS A 33 -8.15 -4.39 -3.82
N ASN A 34 -8.74 -5.13 -4.77
CA ASN A 34 -10.11 -4.92 -5.22
C ASN A 34 -10.80 -6.27 -5.49
N ARG A 35 -11.91 -6.54 -4.79
CA ARG A 35 -12.68 -7.80 -4.91
C ARG A 35 -13.61 -7.83 -6.11
N ASP A 36 -13.96 -6.66 -6.64
CA ASP A 36 -14.96 -6.50 -7.70
C ASP A 36 -14.33 -6.56 -9.10
N THR A 37 -12.99 -6.53 -9.18
CA THR A 37 -12.25 -6.55 -10.45
C THR A 37 -11.62 -7.92 -10.70
N ASN A 38 -11.87 -8.49 -11.89
CA ASN A 38 -11.24 -9.75 -12.32
C ASN A 38 -9.90 -9.51 -13.03
N PHE A 39 -8.83 -9.34 -12.24
CA PHE A 39 -7.48 -9.11 -12.76
C PHE A 39 -6.85 -10.32 -13.47
N LYS A 40 -7.38 -11.53 -13.30
CA LYS A 40 -6.79 -12.73 -13.93
C LYS A 40 -6.86 -12.69 -15.46
N SER A 41 -7.85 -11.98 -16.00
CA SER A 41 -8.09 -11.86 -17.44
C SER A 41 -7.36 -10.71 -18.12
N MET A 42 -6.58 -9.93 -17.37
CA MET A 42 -5.92 -8.71 -17.86
C MET A 42 -4.44 -8.95 -18.19
N ASP A 43 -3.99 -8.35 -19.29
CA ASP A 43 -2.58 -8.31 -19.66
C ASP A 43 -1.81 -7.38 -18.71
N ARG A 44 -0.51 -7.66 -18.49
CA ARG A 44 0.30 -6.95 -17.50
C ARG A 44 1.54 -6.34 -18.13
N LEU A 45 1.80 -5.09 -17.79
CA LEU A 45 3.08 -4.43 -18.00
C LEU A 45 3.66 -4.11 -16.63
N TYR A 46 4.83 -4.66 -16.31
CA TYR A 46 5.51 -4.36 -15.05
C TYR A 46 6.56 -3.29 -15.27
N ILE A 47 6.53 -2.24 -14.46
CA ILE A 47 7.55 -1.20 -14.37
C ILE A 47 8.19 -1.32 -13.00
N VAL A 48 9.47 -1.66 -12.96
CA VAL A 48 10.27 -1.75 -11.73
C VAL A 48 11.31 -0.63 -11.74
N GLU A 49 11.24 0.28 -10.76
CA GLU A 49 12.11 1.47 -10.67
C GLU A 49 12.14 2.32 -11.96
N GLY A 50 11.01 2.40 -12.66
CA GLY A 50 10.87 3.15 -13.91
C GLY A 50 11.31 2.40 -15.17
N VAL A 51 11.71 1.13 -15.07
CA VAL A 51 12.14 0.30 -16.21
C VAL A 51 11.11 -0.80 -16.47
N PRO A 52 10.66 -1.02 -17.72
CA PRO A 52 9.72 -2.09 -18.04
C PRO A 52 10.41 -3.47 -18.02
N TYR A 53 9.73 -4.47 -17.44
CA TYR A 53 10.22 -5.85 -17.35
C TYR A 53 9.14 -6.85 -17.77
N GLY A 54 9.58 -8.04 -18.18
CA GLY A 54 8.74 -9.20 -18.44
C GLY A 54 9.54 -10.51 -18.37
N GLY A 55 8.83 -11.63 -18.24
CA GLY A 55 9.43 -12.97 -18.20
C GLY A 55 10.42 -13.15 -17.05
N GLN A 56 11.50 -13.89 -17.30
CA GLN A 56 12.52 -14.22 -16.29
C GLN A 56 13.22 -12.98 -15.71
N ALA A 57 13.46 -11.95 -16.52
CA ALA A 57 14.11 -10.73 -16.05
C ALA A 57 13.30 -9.99 -14.97
N LEU A 58 11.96 -10.14 -14.98
CA LEU A 58 11.11 -9.62 -13.92
C LEU A 58 11.34 -10.35 -12.59
N GLU A 59 11.41 -11.68 -12.61
CA GLU A 59 11.63 -12.46 -11.38
C GLU A 59 12.97 -12.09 -10.75
N GLU A 60 14.04 -12.04 -11.54
CA GLU A 60 15.38 -11.69 -11.06
C GLU A 60 15.43 -10.29 -10.43
N VAL A 61 14.75 -9.29 -11.03
CA VAL A 61 14.73 -7.94 -10.45
C VAL A 61 13.88 -7.87 -9.18
N LEU A 62 12.76 -8.58 -9.11
CA LEU A 62 11.92 -8.63 -7.90
C LEU A 62 12.67 -9.33 -6.75
N GLU A 63 13.35 -10.42 -7.06
CA GLU A 63 14.16 -11.18 -6.10
C GLU A 63 15.27 -10.36 -5.45
N SER A 64 15.74 -9.30 -6.13
CA SER A 64 16.73 -8.36 -5.61
C SER A 64 16.18 -7.40 -4.52
N PHE A 65 14.86 -7.31 -4.34
CA PHE A 65 14.26 -6.44 -3.34
C PHE A 65 14.42 -7.00 -1.92
N ASP A 66 15.10 -6.23 -1.09
CA ASP A 66 15.18 -6.49 0.34
C ASP A 66 13.86 -6.10 1.04
N MET A 67 13.01 -7.11 1.22
CA MET A 67 11.70 -6.97 1.89
C MET A 67 11.81 -6.47 3.33
N THR A 68 12.97 -6.62 3.99
CA THR A 68 13.15 -6.21 5.39
C THR A 68 13.26 -4.69 5.55
N LYS A 69 13.66 -3.98 4.48
CA LYS A 69 13.87 -2.53 4.49
C LYS A 69 12.57 -1.73 4.43
N ARG A 70 11.44 -2.35 4.02
CA ARG A 70 10.09 -1.72 3.96
C ARG A 70 10.06 -0.32 3.31
N LEU A 71 10.97 -0.02 2.38
CA LEU A 71 11.04 1.26 1.66
C LEU A 71 10.74 1.06 0.18
N TRP A 72 9.79 0.19 -0.11
CA TRP A 72 9.33 -0.12 -1.46
C TRP A 72 7.80 -0.10 -1.49
N TYR A 73 7.26 -0.04 -2.69
CA TYR A 73 5.83 -0.10 -2.92
C TYR A 73 5.47 -0.89 -4.17
N ILE A 74 4.22 -1.29 -4.18
CA ILE A 74 3.51 -1.78 -5.36
C ILE A 74 2.31 -0.86 -5.51
N ASP A 75 2.04 -0.41 -6.72
CA ASP A 75 0.77 0.19 -7.13
C ASP A 75 0.41 -0.36 -8.50
N TYR A 76 -0.83 -0.15 -8.94
CA TYR A 76 -1.21 -0.46 -10.31
C TYR A 76 -2.15 0.60 -10.87
N LEU A 77 -2.20 0.66 -12.21
CA LEU A 77 -3.18 1.44 -12.95
C LEU A 77 -3.89 0.51 -13.94
N ILE A 78 -5.21 0.66 -14.06
CA ILE A 78 -6.02 -0.14 -15.01
C ILE A 78 -6.21 0.70 -16.27
N SER A 79 -6.10 0.10 -17.46
CA SER A 79 -6.29 0.79 -18.76
C SER A 79 -7.53 1.69 -18.78
N ASP A 80 -8.63 1.21 -18.22
CA ASP A 80 -9.94 1.85 -18.27
C ASP A 80 -10.04 3.04 -17.30
N SER A 81 -9.09 3.16 -16.36
CA SER A 81 -8.97 4.27 -15.40
C SER A 81 -8.00 5.37 -15.86
N ILE A 82 -7.31 5.17 -16.98
CA ILE A 82 -6.33 6.13 -17.50
C ILE A 82 -6.83 6.67 -18.83
N GLU A 83 -6.97 7.99 -18.95
CA GLU A 83 -7.20 8.68 -20.23
C GLU A 83 -5.92 8.70 -21.09
N THR A 84 -5.31 7.54 -21.35
CA THR A 84 -4.09 7.46 -22.17
C THR A 84 -4.19 6.39 -23.25
N THR A 85 -3.54 6.68 -24.37
CA THR A 85 -3.46 5.83 -25.57
C THR A 85 -2.44 4.69 -25.47
N PHE A 86 -1.68 4.60 -24.37
CA PHE A 86 -0.52 3.71 -24.26
C PHE A 86 -0.85 2.32 -23.73
N LEU A 87 -1.96 2.15 -23.02
CA LEU A 87 -2.39 0.84 -22.52
C LEU A 87 -3.47 0.27 -23.44
N LYS A 88 -3.31 -1.01 -23.80
CA LYS A 88 -4.39 -1.74 -24.48
C LYS A 88 -5.58 -1.88 -23.51
N PRO A 89 -6.82 -1.92 -24.01
CA PRO A 89 -7.97 -2.27 -23.18
C PRO A 89 -7.72 -3.57 -22.41
N LYS A 90 -8.28 -3.67 -21.20
CA LYS A 90 -8.09 -4.83 -20.30
C LYS A 90 -6.61 -5.10 -19.96
N SER A 91 -5.82 -4.05 -19.81
CA SER A 91 -4.43 -4.16 -19.34
C SER A 91 -4.25 -3.48 -17.99
N ILE A 92 -3.29 -3.97 -17.21
CA ILE A 92 -2.82 -3.32 -15.99
C ILE A 92 -1.35 -2.93 -16.12
N LEU A 93 -1.05 -1.73 -15.68
CA LEU A 93 0.31 -1.25 -15.46
C LEU A 93 0.65 -1.45 -13.99
N VAL A 94 1.56 -2.37 -13.69
CA VAL A 94 2.02 -2.65 -12.33
C VAL A 94 3.31 -1.86 -12.09
N ILE A 95 3.31 -1.02 -11.07
CA ILE A 95 4.43 -0.14 -10.73
C ILE A 95 5.03 -0.61 -9.41
N ILE A 96 6.32 -0.93 -9.43
CA ILE A 96 7.08 -1.39 -8.28
C ILE A 96 8.30 -0.49 -8.15
N GLY A 97 8.58 0.00 -6.96
CA GLY A 97 9.74 0.87 -6.79
C GLY A 97 10.08 1.16 -5.34
N LYS A 98 11.17 1.89 -5.14
CA LYS A 98 11.61 2.35 -3.83
C LYS A 98 11.01 3.71 -3.53
N THR A 99 10.67 3.92 -2.28
CA THR A 99 10.22 5.23 -1.81
C THR A 99 11.42 6.17 -1.76
N PRO A 100 11.47 7.23 -2.60
CA PRO A 100 12.60 8.12 -2.61
C PRO A 100 12.66 8.95 -1.33
N LYS A 101 13.88 9.24 -0.89
CA LYS A 101 14.10 10.15 0.24
C LYS A 101 13.73 11.57 -0.18
N LEU A 102 12.89 12.21 0.62
CA LEU A 102 12.51 13.61 0.38
C LEU A 102 13.63 14.58 0.76
N LYS A 103 13.87 15.56 -0.12
CA LYS A 103 14.70 16.72 0.19
C LYS A 103 14.05 17.57 1.28
N LYS A 104 14.83 18.44 1.93
CA LYS A 104 14.34 19.22 3.10
C LYS A 104 13.17 20.14 2.71
N ASN A 105 13.24 20.76 1.53
CA ASN A 105 12.24 21.68 0.99
C ASN A 105 10.96 20.96 0.52
N GLU A 106 11.07 19.74 -0.01
CA GLU A 106 9.92 18.98 -0.56
C GLU A 106 8.97 18.44 0.54
N ARG A 107 9.43 18.32 1.79
CA ARG A 107 8.64 17.65 2.85
C ARG A 107 7.39 18.38 3.26
N ALA A 108 7.46 19.71 3.37
CA ALA A 108 6.31 20.51 3.79
C ALA A 108 5.24 20.50 2.70
N GLU A 109 5.65 20.64 1.45
CA GLU A 109 4.77 20.57 0.27
C GLU A 109 4.12 19.19 0.15
N LYS A 110 4.91 18.11 0.18
CA LYS A 110 4.38 16.75 0.10
C LYS A 110 3.48 16.40 1.28
N LEU A 111 3.82 16.84 2.49
CA LEU A 111 2.95 16.65 3.66
C LEU A 111 1.62 17.39 3.48
N LYS A 112 1.63 18.62 2.96
CA LYS A 112 0.41 19.40 2.70
C LYS A 112 -0.48 18.71 1.66
N GLU A 113 0.10 18.21 0.58
CA GLU A 113 -0.61 17.41 -0.44
C GLU A 113 -1.29 16.20 0.21
N ILE A 114 -0.57 15.45 1.04
CA ILE A 114 -1.13 14.29 1.73
C ILE A 114 -2.19 14.67 2.75
N GLN A 115 -2.00 15.73 3.54
CA GLN A 115 -2.98 16.20 4.51
C GLN A 115 -4.32 16.55 3.84
N SER A 116 -4.30 17.07 2.60
CA SER A 116 -5.52 17.37 1.85
C SER A 116 -6.33 16.13 1.44
N LYS A 117 -5.77 14.93 1.55
CA LYS A 117 -6.47 13.66 1.30
C LYS A 117 -7.24 13.15 2.53
N PHE A 118 -7.01 13.71 3.72
CA PHE A 118 -7.69 13.33 4.96
C PHE A 118 -8.75 14.38 5.32
N ILE A 119 -9.94 14.21 4.77
CA ILE A 119 -11.03 15.19 4.81
C ILE A 119 -12.11 14.82 5.83
N ASP A 120 -12.23 13.55 6.20
CA ASP A 120 -13.30 13.09 7.07
C ASP A 120 -13.07 13.64 8.49
N GLU A 121 -14.03 14.39 9.02
CA GLU A 121 -13.99 14.89 10.39
C GLU A 121 -14.70 13.92 11.33
N PHE A 122 -13.94 13.38 12.29
CA PHE A 122 -14.52 12.54 13.35
C PHE A 122 -15.02 13.39 14.51
N SER A 123 -16.34 13.47 14.66
CA SER A 123 -16.97 14.00 15.88
C SER A 123 -17.37 12.86 16.79
N SER A 124 -17.08 12.98 18.09
CA SER A 124 -17.26 11.94 19.12
C SER A 124 -18.70 11.47 19.36
N HIS A 125 -19.67 11.95 18.59
CA HIS A 125 -21.10 11.75 18.84
C HIS A 125 -21.76 10.76 17.87
N TYR A 126 -21.10 10.38 16.76
CA TYR A 126 -21.66 9.42 15.78
C TYR A 126 -20.56 8.47 15.28
N ASN A 127 -20.49 7.28 15.90
CA ASN A 127 -19.39 6.30 15.73
C ASN A 127 -19.37 5.52 14.40
N LEU A 128 -20.10 5.97 13.37
CA LEU A 128 -20.19 5.22 12.12
C LEU A 128 -20.22 6.19 10.94
N ILE A 129 -19.04 6.39 10.32
CA ILE A 129 -18.98 6.87 8.94
C ILE A 129 -19.12 5.62 8.07
N PRO A 130 -20.27 5.40 7.41
CA PRO A 130 -20.51 4.17 6.66
C PRO A 130 -19.64 4.06 5.39
N ASN A 131 -19.00 5.15 4.99
CA ASN A 131 -18.16 5.21 3.81
C ASN A 131 -17.06 6.27 3.96
N PRO A 132 -16.00 6.01 4.73
CA PRO A 132 -14.89 6.94 4.87
C PRO A 132 -14.19 7.11 3.52
N ASN A 133 -13.81 8.34 3.21
CA ASN A 133 -13.04 8.75 2.02
C ASN A 133 -11.55 8.85 2.33
N ASP A 134 -11.18 8.92 3.60
CA ASP A 134 -9.79 9.01 4.01
C ASP A 134 -9.00 7.76 3.59
N PRO A 135 -7.78 7.93 3.05
CA PRO A 135 -6.88 6.81 2.79
C PRO A 135 -6.39 6.20 4.11
N VAL A 136 -5.83 5.01 4.02
CA VAL A 136 -5.17 4.36 5.15
C VAL A 136 -3.93 5.15 5.55
N LEU A 137 -3.71 5.40 6.84
CA LEU A 137 -2.48 6.04 7.33
C LEU A 137 -1.57 5.02 8.01
N ILE A 138 -0.32 4.95 7.56
CA ILE A 138 0.73 4.10 8.12
C ILE A 138 1.92 4.98 8.49
N ILE A 139 2.35 4.94 9.75
CA ILE A 139 3.52 5.68 10.23
C ILE A 139 4.55 4.69 10.73
N ASN A 140 5.76 4.74 10.17
CA ASN A 140 6.88 3.86 10.54
C ASN A 140 6.54 2.35 10.46
N GLY A 141 5.57 1.97 9.62
CA GLY A 141 5.10 0.59 9.47
C GLY A 141 4.00 0.19 10.46
N GLU A 142 3.49 1.11 11.26
CA GLU A 142 2.34 0.92 12.15
C GLU A 142 1.10 1.56 11.54
N LEU A 143 0.01 0.79 11.48
CA LEU A 143 -1.29 1.25 11.01
C LEU A 143 -1.90 2.18 12.06
N ILE A 144 -2.24 3.41 11.66
CA ILE A 144 -2.97 4.35 12.51
C ILE A 144 -4.46 4.09 12.35
N SER A 145 -5.19 4.11 13.47
CA SER A 145 -6.64 3.93 13.45
C SER A 145 -7.30 5.03 12.62
N PHE A 146 -8.40 4.70 11.94
CA PHE A 146 -9.07 5.65 11.06
C PHE A 146 -9.63 6.88 11.83
N GLU A 147 -10.07 6.69 13.07
CA GLU A 147 -10.56 7.75 13.96
C GLU A 147 -9.47 8.77 14.31
N GLU A 148 -8.22 8.31 14.43
CA GLU A 148 -7.07 9.15 14.79
C GLU A 148 -6.33 9.69 13.57
N ALA A 149 -6.46 9.05 12.41
CA ALA A 149 -5.64 9.30 11.23
C ALA A 149 -5.61 10.78 10.83
N GLN A 150 -6.78 11.44 10.77
CA GLN A 150 -6.90 12.85 10.40
C GLN A 150 -6.19 13.78 11.40
N LYS A 151 -6.31 13.50 12.70
CA LYS A 151 -5.63 14.28 13.74
C LYS A 151 -4.13 14.04 13.67
N THR A 152 -3.72 12.77 13.62
CA THR A 152 -2.31 12.37 13.59
C THR A 152 -1.59 12.99 12.40
N ILE A 153 -2.15 12.94 11.18
CA ILE A 153 -1.50 13.50 9.98
C ILE A 153 -1.34 15.02 10.05
N LYS A 154 -2.28 15.73 10.67
CA LYS A 154 -2.23 17.19 10.89
C LYS A 154 -1.12 17.59 11.88
N GLU A 155 -0.81 16.74 12.85
CA GLU A 155 0.20 16.99 13.89
C GLU A 155 1.64 16.65 13.47
N ILE A 156 1.84 15.94 12.34
CA ILE A 156 3.19 15.56 11.91
C ILE A 156 4.04 16.78 11.57
N ASN A 157 5.20 16.91 12.23
CA ASN A 157 6.17 17.92 11.88
C ASN A 157 6.95 17.52 10.59
N PRO A 158 6.90 18.32 9.51
CA PRO A 158 7.59 17.99 8.25
C PRO A 158 9.12 17.88 8.41
N LYS A 159 9.72 18.52 9.43
CA LYS A 159 11.15 18.39 9.73
C LYS A 159 11.53 16.97 10.16
N ASN A 160 10.60 16.20 10.72
CA ASN A 160 10.83 14.84 11.20
C ASN A 160 10.64 13.78 10.12
N ILE A 161 9.99 14.13 9.01
CA ILE A 161 9.75 13.23 7.89
C ILE A 161 11.06 12.94 7.13
N ARG A 162 11.20 11.70 6.68
CA ARG A 162 12.27 11.25 5.79
C ARG A 162 11.74 10.75 4.45
N TYR A 163 10.64 10.01 4.48
CA TYR A 163 9.97 9.44 3.31
C TYR A 163 8.46 9.65 3.45
N ILE A 164 7.78 9.95 2.35
CA ILE A 164 6.32 9.93 2.24
C ILE A 164 5.99 9.17 0.96
N GLN A 165 4.98 8.33 1.04
CA GLN A 165 4.44 7.60 -0.07
C GLN A 165 2.92 7.67 -0.04
N TYR A 166 2.35 7.80 -1.22
CA TYR A 166 0.94 7.53 -1.45
C TYR A 166 0.84 6.51 -2.58
N VAL A 167 0.02 5.48 -2.36
CA VAL A 167 -0.39 4.51 -3.37
C VAL A 167 -1.91 4.53 -3.46
N ASN A 168 -2.44 4.37 -4.66
CA ASN A 168 -3.89 4.41 -4.89
C ASN A 168 -4.58 3.13 -4.40
N HIS A 169 -3.83 2.04 -4.33
CA HIS A 169 -4.35 0.73 -3.96
C HIS A 169 -3.57 0.15 -2.79
N THR A 170 -4.27 -0.53 -1.88
CA THR A 170 -3.62 -1.26 -0.79
C THR A 170 -4.41 -2.51 -0.40
N PHE A 171 -3.72 -3.40 0.31
CA PHE A 171 -4.22 -4.70 0.73
C PHE A 171 -5.45 -4.60 1.66
N PHE A 172 -6.65 -4.85 1.13
CA PHE A 172 -7.91 -4.76 1.87
C PHE A 172 -7.96 -5.66 3.12
N PRO A 173 -7.51 -6.94 3.09
CA PRO A 173 -7.61 -7.80 4.27
C PRO A 173 -6.83 -7.30 5.49
N LEU A 174 -5.78 -6.50 5.30
CA LEU A 174 -4.99 -5.95 6.41
C LEU A 174 -5.43 -4.55 6.82
N HIS A 175 -5.93 -3.74 5.88
CA HIS A 175 -6.18 -2.31 6.13
C HIS A 175 -7.67 -1.92 6.16
N GLY A 176 -8.58 -2.89 6.00
CA GLY A 176 -10.02 -2.68 6.15
C GLY A 176 -10.64 -1.83 5.05
N GLN A 177 -11.78 -1.19 5.36
CA GLN A 177 -12.63 -0.53 4.36
C GLN A 177 -11.97 0.67 3.66
N ASN A 178 -11.09 1.41 4.36
CA ASN A 178 -10.39 2.57 3.80
C ASN A 178 -9.34 2.18 2.76
N ALA A 179 -8.97 0.90 2.65
CA ALA A 179 -8.00 0.42 1.68
C ALA A 179 -8.35 0.78 0.22
N LYS A 180 -9.64 0.93 -0.08
CA LYS A 180 -10.14 1.34 -1.39
C LYS A 180 -9.78 2.79 -1.77
N ASN A 181 -9.45 3.62 -0.78
CA ASN A 181 -9.06 5.03 -0.98
C ASN A 181 -7.52 5.20 -1.10
N GLY A 182 -6.80 4.07 -1.06
CA GLY A 182 -5.34 4.02 -1.08
C GLY A 182 -4.70 4.05 0.30
N ALA A 183 -3.37 4.18 0.32
CA ALA A 183 -2.58 4.22 1.53
C ALA A 183 -1.51 5.31 1.48
N VAL A 184 -1.39 6.02 2.58
CA VAL A 184 -0.33 6.97 2.89
C VAL A 184 0.63 6.31 3.86
N THR A 185 1.89 6.17 3.47
CA THR A 185 2.94 5.66 4.36
C THR A 185 4.00 6.73 4.62
N ILE A 186 4.30 6.98 5.88
CA ILE A 186 5.27 7.99 6.33
C ILE A 186 6.35 7.32 7.16
N TRP A 187 7.61 7.59 6.84
CA TRP A 187 8.73 7.19 7.69
C TRP A 187 9.46 8.41 8.21
N THR A 188 9.66 8.42 9.52
CA THR A 188 10.38 9.48 10.23
C THR A 188 11.89 9.27 10.13
N LYS A 189 12.65 10.35 10.34
CA LYS A 189 14.12 10.31 10.46
C LYS A 189 14.59 9.36 11.56
N GLN A 190 13.88 9.32 12.69
CA GLN A 190 14.25 8.49 13.82
C GLN A 190 14.13 7.01 13.46
N TYR A 191 13.04 6.61 12.83
CA TYR A 191 12.84 5.25 12.36
C TYR A 191 13.89 4.83 11.34
N ALA A 192 14.15 5.69 10.35
CA ALA A 192 15.15 5.42 9.32
C ALA A 192 16.57 5.23 9.88
N ARG A 193 16.91 5.85 11.02
CA ARG A 193 18.21 5.64 11.69
C ARG A 193 18.33 4.27 12.37
N LYS A 194 17.25 3.78 12.96
CA LYS A 194 17.21 2.48 13.67
C LYS A 194 17.29 1.26 12.75
N LYS A 195 16.99 1.42 11.46
CA LYS A 195 17.00 0.34 10.44
C LYS A 195 18.31 0.26 9.64
N VAL A 196 19.20 1.23 9.79
CA VAL A 196 20.50 1.31 9.09
C VAL A 196 21.67 0.91 10.02
N GLN A 197 21.41 0.78 11.32
CA GLN A 197 22.30 0.16 12.31
C GLN A 197 21.93 -1.30 12.48
#